data_AF-A0A358QIX4-F1
#
_entry.id   AF-A0A358QIX4-F1
#
_cell.length_a   1.000
_cell.length_b   1.000
_cell.length_c   1.000
_cell.angle_alpha   90.00
_cell.angle_beta   90.00
_cell.angle_gamma   90.00
#
_symmetry.space_group_name_H-M   'P 1'
#
loop_
_entity.id
_entity.type
_entity.pdbx_description
1 polymer ?
#
loop_
_entity_poly.entity_id
_entity_poly.type
_entity_poly.pdbx_seq_one_letter_code
_entity_poly.pdbx_strand_id
1 'polypeptide(L)'
;EHVRSVAVDTLSQLAELHAAAGDLDKAIDTLDQALTLDPDPIEDLFRQQMLWQHRLGRPQAARDVYHQLVRQLSDRCDRIPSEETTALLDSLDAAPRVVVR
;
A
#
# COMPACT_ATOMS: atom_id res chain seq x y z
N GLU A 1 9.13 -20.39 4.50
CA GLU A 1 8.49 -19.72 5.65
C GLU A 1 9.39 -18.68 6.32
N HIS A 2 10.35 -19.03 7.20
CA HIS A 2 11.11 -18.02 7.97
C HIS A 2 11.92 -17.02 7.12
N VAL A 3 12.66 -17.49 6.10
CA VAL A 3 13.47 -16.60 5.25
C VAL A 3 12.62 -15.60 4.46
N ARG A 4 11.42 -15.99 4.03
CA ARG A 4 10.50 -15.12 3.29
C ARG A 4 9.96 -14.01 4.19
N SER A 5 9.46 -14.38 5.38
CA SER A 5 8.97 -13.40 6.37
C SER A 5 10.06 -12.38 6.71
N VAL A 6 11.28 -12.84 7.00
CA VAL A 6 12.40 -11.94 7.30
C VAL A 6 12.73 -11.03 6.11
N ALA A 7 12.67 -11.53 4.88
CA ALA A 7 12.91 -10.72 3.69
C ALA A 7 11.82 -9.65 3.49
N VAL A 8 10.55 -10.00 3.69
CA VAL A 8 9.42 -9.07 3.66
C VAL A 8 9.59 -7.98 4.73
N ASP A 9 9.89 -8.37 5.97
CA ASP A 9 10.08 -7.43 7.09
C ASP A 9 11.25 -6.48 6.80
N THR A 10 12.35 -7.01 6.26
CA THR A 10 13.54 -6.21 5.92
C THR A 10 13.25 -5.22 4.80
N LEU A 11 12.54 -5.65 3.75
CA LEU A 11 12.14 -4.77 2.65
C LEU A 11 11.14 -3.70 3.12
N SER A 12 10.22 -4.06 4.01
CA SER A 12 9.27 -3.11 4.61
C SER A 12 9.99 -2.02 5.40
N GLN A 13 10.97 -2.40 6.23
CA GLN A 13 11.82 -1.45 6.96
C GLN A 13 12.67 -0.59 6.01
N LEU A 14 13.23 -1.16 4.95
CA LEU A 14 13.99 -0.40 3.95
C LEU A 14 13.10 0.63 3.23
N ALA A 15 11.86 0.24 2.89
CA ALA A 15 10.89 1.15 2.28
C ALA A 15 10.57 2.32 3.21
N GLU A 16 10.35 2.06 4.50
CA GLU A 16 10.16 3.13 5.50
C GLU A 16 11.37 4.07 5.60
N LEU A 17 12.59 3.55 5.55
CA LEU A 17 13.80 4.37 5.53
C LEU A 17 13.88 5.25 4.28
N HIS A 18 13.49 4.74 3.11
CA HIS A 18 13.38 5.55 1.89
C HIS A 18 12.31 6.64 2.02
N ALA A 19 11.14 6.31 2.57
CA ALA A 19 10.08 7.29 2.80
C ALA A 19 10.53 8.38 3.80
N ALA A 20 11.22 8.00 4.87
CA ALA A 20 11.78 8.93 5.87
C ALA A 20 12.88 9.84 5.28
N ALA A 21 13.61 9.36 4.28
CA ALA A 21 14.57 10.16 3.52
C ALA A 21 13.91 11.11 2.49
N GLY A 22 12.59 11.00 2.28
CA GLY A 22 11.83 11.77 1.30
C GLY A 22 11.70 11.10 -0.07
N ASP A 23 12.31 9.93 -0.26
CA ASP A 23 12.33 9.19 -1.52
C ASP A 23 11.11 8.24 -1.61
N LEU A 24 9.90 8.79 -1.64
CA LEU A 24 8.66 7.99 -1.64
C LEU A 24 8.52 7.07 -2.86
N ASP A 25 9.03 7.46 -4.03
CA ASP A 25 9.06 6.58 -5.21
C ASP A 25 9.88 5.31 -4.94
N LYS A 26 11.07 5.47 -4.35
CA LYS A 26 11.94 4.33 -4.01
C LYS A 26 11.37 3.49 -2.88
N ALA A 27 10.65 4.13 -1.95
CA ALA A 27 9.90 3.42 -0.91
C ALA A 27 8.84 2.50 -1.53
N ILE A 28 8.06 3.00 -2.49
CA ILE A 28 7.06 2.21 -3.22
C ILE A 28 7.71 1.06 -3.99
N ASP A 29 8.78 1.30 -4.75
CA ASP A 29 9.51 0.26 -5.49
C ASP A 29 10.03 -0.86 -4.57
N THR A 30 10.44 -0.49 -3.35
CA THR A 30 10.91 -1.43 -2.33
C THR A 30 9.74 -2.24 -1.75
N LEU A 31 8.58 -1.60 -1.57
CA LEU A 31 7.38 -2.26 -1.10
C LEU A 31 6.82 -3.25 -2.13
N ASP A 32 6.85 -2.90 -3.41
CA ASP A 32 6.46 -3.80 -4.50
C ASP A 32 7.32 -5.07 -4.50
N GLN A 33 8.64 -4.95 -4.23
CA GLN A 33 9.48 -6.12 -4.04
C GLN A 33 9.02 -6.99 -2.86
N ALA A 34 8.66 -6.40 -1.72
CA ALA A 34 8.14 -7.15 -0.58
C ALA A 34 6.85 -7.91 -0.94
N LEU A 35 5.92 -7.25 -1.65
CA LEU A 35 4.65 -7.82 -2.10
C LEU A 35 4.81 -8.97 -3.11
N THR A 36 5.94 -9.05 -3.83
CA THR A 36 6.21 -10.18 -4.74
C THR A 36 6.69 -11.45 -4.03
N LEU A 37 7.17 -11.34 -2.79
CA LEU A 37 7.73 -12.47 -2.04
C LEU A 37 6.67 -13.32 -1.35
N ASP A 38 5.53 -12.72 -1.00
CA ASP A 38 4.47 -13.40 -0.27
C ASP A 38 3.40 -13.97 -1.22
N PRO A 39 3.07 -15.28 -1.14
CA PRO A 39 1.91 -15.83 -1.83
C PRO A 39 0.60 -15.14 -1.42
N ASP A 40 0.46 -14.78 -0.14
CA ASP A 40 -0.75 -14.15 0.39
C ASP A 40 -0.55 -12.62 0.47
N PRO A 41 -1.53 -11.82 0.02
CA PRO A 41 -1.42 -10.37 0.05
C PRO A 41 -1.38 -9.84 1.48
N ILE A 42 -0.32 -9.09 1.80
CA ILE A 42 -0.12 -8.44 3.10
C ILE A 42 -0.79 -7.06 3.06
N GLU A 43 -2.03 -7.02 3.55
CA GLU A 43 -2.92 -5.86 3.43
C GLU A 43 -2.33 -4.54 3.96
N ASP A 44 -1.54 -4.61 5.03
CA ASP A 44 -0.88 -3.45 5.65
C ASP A 44 0.12 -2.78 4.70
N LEU A 45 0.85 -3.56 3.89
CA LEU A 45 1.76 -3.03 2.88
C LEU A 45 0.97 -2.32 1.77
N PHE A 46 -0.17 -2.86 1.35
CA PHE A 46 -1.03 -2.18 0.39
C PHE A 46 -1.56 -0.84 0.94
N ARG A 47 -2.00 -0.80 2.21
CA ARG A 47 -2.42 0.47 2.86
C ARG A 47 -1.29 1.49 2.88
N GLN A 48 -0.07 1.08 3.20
CA GLN A 48 1.11 1.94 3.19
C GLN A 48 1.41 2.49 1.79
N GLN A 49 1.36 1.65 0.76
CA GLN A 49 1.56 2.07 -0.63
C GLN A 49 0.48 3.06 -1.09
N MET A 50 -0.80 2.84 -0.73
CA MET A 50 -1.89 3.78 -1.02
C MET A 50 -1.62 5.17 -0.41
N LEU A 51 -1.20 5.21 0.86
CA LEU A 51 -0.87 6.46 1.55
C LEU A 51 0.29 7.19 0.88
N TRP A 52 1.35 6.48 0.48
CA TRP A 52 2.50 7.09 -0.17
C TRP A 52 2.20 7.60 -1.58
N GLN A 53 1.43 6.84 -2.36
CA GLN A 53 0.95 7.30 -3.67
C GLN A 53 0.10 8.58 -3.54
N HIS A 54 -0.78 8.64 -2.54
CA HIS A 54 -1.55 9.84 -2.27
C HIS A 54 -0.67 11.02 -1.85
N ARG A 55 0.34 10.81 -0.98
CA ARG A 55 1.31 11.86 -0.59
C ARG A 55 2.12 12.40 -1.76
N LEU A 56 2.39 11.56 -2.76
CA LEU A 56 3.02 11.96 -4.03
C LEU A 56 2.07 12.71 -4.98
N GLY A 57 0.82 12.96 -4.58
CA GLY A 57 -0.18 13.60 -5.43
C GLY A 57 -0.71 12.69 -6.53
N ARG A 58 -0.63 11.36 -6.34
CA ARG A 58 -1.06 10.34 -7.32
C ARG A 58 -2.29 9.57 -6.81
N PRO A 59 -3.45 10.23 -6.63
CA PRO A 59 -4.64 9.58 -6.09
C PRO A 59 -5.12 8.42 -6.97
N GLN A 60 -4.95 8.51 -8.29
CA GLN A 60 -5.32 7.42 -9.18
C GLN A 60 -4.45 6.17 -8.93
N ALA A 61 -3.15 6.33 -8.71
CA ALA A 61 -2.27 5.21 -8.39
C ALA A 61 -2.64 4.57 -7.04
N ALA A 62 -3.10 5.35 -6.06
CA ALA A 62 -3.62 4.79 -4.80
C ALA A 62 -4.88 3.92 -5.02
N ARG A 63 -5.79 4.33 -5.92
CA ARG A 63 -6.95 3.50 -6.31
C ARG A 63 -6.51 2.23 -7.02
N ASP A 64 -5.54 2.32 -7.91
CA ASP A 64 -5.03 1.17 -8.66
C ASP A 64 -4.41 0.13 -7.71
N VAL A 65 -3.69 0.58 -6.67
CA VAL A 65 -3.17 -0.28 -5.59
C VAL A 65 -4.31 -0.98 -4.83
N TYR A 66 -5.38 -0.27 -4.49
CA TYR A 66 -6.55 -0.90 -3.86
C TYR A 66 -7.19 -1.96 -4.77
N HIS A 67 -7.37 -1.68 -6.06
CA HIS A 67 -7.91 -2.66 -7.01
C HIS A 67 -6.98 -3.85 -7.23
N GLN A 68 -5.67 -3.67 -7.11
CA GLN A 68 -4.72 -4.77 -7.07
C GLN A 68 -4.94 -5.65 -5.84
N LEU A 69 -5.06 -5.06 -4.64
CA LEU A 69 -5.35 -5.79 -3.41
C LEU A 69 -6.65 -6.61 -3.52
N VAL A 70 -7.74 -5.99 -3.99
CA VAL A 70 -9.05 -6.66 -4.17
C VAL A 70 -8.90 -7.90 -5.03
N ARG A 71 -8.22 -7.78 -6.18
CA ARG A 71 -7.98 -8.92 -7.08
C ARG A 71 -7.15 -10.01 -6.39
N GLN A 72 -6.06 -9.65 -5.72
CA GLN A 72 -5.20 -10.64 -5.06
C GLN A 72 -5.91 -11.36 -3.91
N LEU A 73 -6.67 -10.65 -3.08
CA LEU A 73 -7.44 -11.26 -1.99
C LEU A 73 -8.54 -12.20 -2.53
N SER A 74 -9.24 -11.79 -3.58
CA SER A 74 -10.26 -12.62 -4.21
C SER A 74 -9.65 -13.86 -4.87
N ASP A 75 -8.62 -13.67 -5.70
CA ASP A 75 -8.05 -14.74 -6.54
C ASP A 75 -7.25 -15.76 -5.72
N ARG A 76 -6.59 -15.34 -4.64
CA ARG A 76 -5.67 -16.19 -3.87
C ARG A 76 -6.22 -16.65 -2.53
N CYS A 77 -7.10 -15.86 -1.91
CA CYS A 77 -7.53 -16.11 -0.52
C CYS A 77 -9.05 -16.23 -0.35
N ASP A 78 -9.85 -16.03 -1.40
CA ASP A 78 -11.32 -15.94 -1.31
C ASP A 78 -11.79 -14.94 -0.23
N ARG A 79 -11.09 -13.79 -0.16
CA ARG A 79 -11.31 -12.72 0.81
C ARG A 79 -11.61 -11.40 0.12
N ILE A 80 -12.20 -10.49 0.88
CA ILE A 80 -12.35 -9.08 0.53
C ILE A 80 -11.40 -8.22 1.39
N PRO A 81 -11.08 -6.99 0.97
CA PRO A 81 -10.37 -6.05 1.83
C PRO A 81 -11.11 -5.81 3.13
N SER A 82 -10.36 -5.53 4.19
CA SER A 82 -10.91 -5.11 5.47
C SER A 82 -11.69 -3.79 5.36
N GLU A 83 -12.58 -3.56 6.32
CA GLU A 83 -13.30 -2.29 6.46
C GLU A 83 -12.32 -1.11 6.63
N GLU A 84 -11.20 -1.32 7.33
CA GLU A 84 -10.15 -0.32 7.51
C GLU A 84 -9.54 0.10 6.16
N THR A 85 -9.18 -0.86 5.31
CA THR A 85 -8.60 -0.56 3.99
C THR A 85 -9.60 0.11 3.05
N THR A 86 -10.87 -0.29 3.13
CA THR A 86 -11.95 0.34 2.36
C THR A 86 -12.17 1.79 2.82
N ALA A 87 -12.25 2.02 4.13
CA ALA A 87 -12.39 3.36 4.71
C ALA A 87 -11.18 4.24 4.41
N LEU A 88 -9.97 3.67 4.35
CA LEU A 88 -8.78 4.39 3.91
C LEU A 88 -8.97 4.90 2.47
N LEU A 89 -9.39 4.05 1.53
CA LEU A 89 -9.63 4.47 0.15
C LEU A 89 -10.64 5.63 0.09
N ASP A 90 -11.77 5.51 0.78
CA ASP A 90 -12.80 6.57 0.83
C ASP A 90 -12.22 7.88 1.37
N SER A 91 -11.34 7.81 2.36
CA SER A 91 -10.67 8.98 2.94
C SER A 91 -9.67 9.65 1.97
N LEU A 92 -8.98 8.86 1.14
CA LEU A 92 -8.04 9.37 0.12
C LEU A 92 -8.79 10.00 -1.07
N ASP A 93 -10.02 9.53 -1.32
CA ASP A 93 -10.90 10.01 -2.38
C ASP A 93 -11.74 11.23 -1.98
N ALA A 94 -11.93 11.44 -0.68
CA ALA A 94 -12.57 12.64 -0.17
C ALA A 94 -11.75 13.87 -0.61
N ALA A 95 -12.31 14.65 -1.54
CA ALA A 95 -11.70 15.88 -2.03
C ALA A 95 -11.26 16.77 -0.85
N PRO A 96 -10.14 17.52 -0.97
CA PRO A 96 -9.74 18.44 0.07
C PRO A 96 -10.92 19.38 0.30
N ARG A 97 -11.47 19.36 1.52
CA ARG A 97 -12.50 20.31 1.94
C ARG A 97 -11.87 21.70 1.80
N VAL A 98 -12.12 22.36 0.67
CA VAL A 98 -11.77 23.75 0.49
C VAL A 98 -12.65 24.52 1.48
N VAL A 99 -12.10 24.79 2.66
CA VAL A 99 -12.70 25.72 3.60
C VAL A 99 -12.50 27.09 2.99
N VAL A 100 -13.48 27.54 2.19
CA VAL A 100 -13.54 28.92 1.73
C VAL A 100 -13.75 29.78 2.99
N ARG A 101 -12.74 30.58 3.34
CA ARG A 101 -12.85 31.63 4.38
C ARG A 101 -13.48 32.88 3.80
#